data_AF-A0A6I3N8N2-F1
#
_entry.id   AF-A0A6I3N8N2-F1
#
_cell.length_a   1.000
_cell.length_b   1.000
_cell.length_c   1.000
_cell.angle_alpha   90.00
_cell.angle_beta   90.00
_cell.angle_gamma   90.00
#
_symmetry.space_group_name_H-M   'P 1'
#
loop_
_entity.id
_entity.type
_entity.pdbx_description
1 polymer ?
#
loop_
_entity_poly.entity_id
_entity_poly.type
_entity_poly.pdbx_seq_one_letter_code
_entity_poly.pdbx_strand_id
1 'polypeptide(L)'
;MMKMRLVTIIVLSLISIQLFTQFDKFCIEFHPSFLAGSKLQIEKEDDGYTMHFQSNEINQKCAVPDSFAVVLEDFLSSYQCAKKTMIDTILHKSVLQNGDTIIEREICFGNDGITVNGVIQLAEKIKSFQFWSPRKNDKNHELVALLFSLMSNSFTDTATVIYQERLEQYFDFGLGLKKIKDKPLQYKLYGSITEDKGEQLRSFFEKLPKNKLVYIDMSNFEGMGTMFEDDFLDVTETHKHLFWIKCSPIAKKMLERAEIASNRIQ
;
A
#
# COMPACT_ATOMS: atom_id res chain seq x y z
N MET A 1 6.81 47.97 31.51
CA MET A 1 6.38 47.39 30.22
C MET A 1 7.43 46.53 29.49
N MET A 2 8.71 46.52 29.87
CA MET A 2 9.76 45.76 29.15
C MET A 2 9.80 44.26 29.46
N LYS A 3 9.31 43.83 30.63
CA LYS A 3 9.30 42.40 31.05
C LYS A 3 8.35 41.52 30.25
N MET A 4 7.29 42.09 29.65
CA MET A 4 6.28 41.31 28.92
C MET A 4 6.73 40.90 27.51
N ARG A 5 7.55 41.72 26.84
CA ARG A 5 8.08 41.43 25.49
C ARG A 5 9.15 40.33 25.49
N LEU A 6 9.92 40.21 26.57
CA LEU A 6 10.96 39.18 26.69
C LEU A 6 10.35 37.77 26.86
N VAL A 7 9.25 37.66 27.61
CA VAL A 7 8.54 36.39 27.84
C VAL A 7 7.89 35.88 26.55
N THR A 8 7.31 36.76 25.72
CA THR A 8 6.70 36.36 24.44
C THR A 8 7.72 35.85 23.43
N ILE A 9 8.94 36.42 23.39
CA ILE A 9 10.01 35.94 22.50
C ILE A 9 10.53 34.57 22.96
N ILE A 10 10.64 34.34 24.27
CA ILE A 10 11.05 33.04 24.83
C ILE A 10 10.00 31.95 24.58
N VAL A 11 8.71 32.29 24.65
CA VAL A 11 7.63 31.33 24.34
C VAL A 11 7.58 31.03 22.84
N LEU A 12 7.78 32.02 21.96
CA LEU A 12 7.88 31.79 20.51
C LEU A 12 9.12 30.98 20.12
N SER A 13 10.27 31.18 20.79
CA SER A 13 11.46 30.38 20.56
C SER A 13 11.37 28.96 21.15
N LEU A 14 10.64 28.75 22.25
CA LEU A 14 10.33 27.42 22.78
C LEU A 14 9.31 26.66 21.90
N ILE A 15 8.37 27.36 21.25
CA ILE A 15 7.45 26.75 20.27
C ILE A 15 8.20 26.32 18.99
N SER A 16 9.28 27.03 18.60
CA SER A 16 10.14 26.61 17.49
C SER A 16 11.14 25.49 17.83
N ILE A 17 11.19 25.04 19.09
CA ILE A 17 11.98 23.88 19.53
C ILE A 17 11.02 22.79 20.02
N GLN A 18 9.92 22.56 19.29
CA GLN A 18 9.57 21.17 19.07
C GLN A 18 10.70 20.62 18.20
N LEU A 19 11.74 20.12 18.87
CA LEU A 19 12.65 19.14 18.30
C LEU A 19 11.74 17.99 17.83
N PHE A 20 11.28 18.08 16.59
CA PHE A 20 10.63 16.97 15.93
C PHE A 20 11.64 15.83 16.06
N THR A 21 11.24 14.77 16.77
CA THR A 21 12.04 13.56 16.87
C THR A 21 12.14 12.97 15.48
N GLN A 22 13.18 13.36 14.76
CA GLN A 22 13.53 12.81 13.46
C GLN A 22 14.05 11.39 13.67
N PHE A 23 13.69 10.47 12.78
CA PHE A 23 14.28 9.13 12.78
C PHE A 23 15.57 9.16 11.97
N ASP A 24 16.58 8.42 12.42
CA ASP A 24 17.85 8.32 11.68
C ASP A 24 17.74 7.25 10.59
N LYS A 25 17.03 6.16 10.90
CA LYS A 25 16.87 5.02 10.00
C LYS A 25 15.54 4.31 10.23
N PHE A 26 14.88 3.98 9.13
CA PHE A 26 13.73 3.09 9.08
C PHE A 26 14.04 1.95 8.12
N CYS A 27 13.80 0.72 8.54
CA CYS A 27 13.99 -0.47 7.72
C CYS A 27 12.77 -1.35 7.86
N ILE A 28 12.24 -1.83 6.74
CA ILE A 28 11.15 -2.80 6.72
C ILE A 28 11.46 -3.88 5.68
N GLU A 29 11.17 -5.12 6.03
CA GLU A 29 11.38 -6.28 5.20
C GLU A 29 10.05 -7.00 5.01
N PHE A 30 9.77 -7.33 3.76
CA PHE A 30 8.57 -8.02 3.33
C PHE A 30 8.93 -9.46 2.98
N HIS A 31 8.27 -10.40 3.65
CA HIS A 31 8.44 -11.85 3.48
C HIS A 31 7.11 -12.50 3.07
N PRO A 32 6.66 -12.28 1.81
CA PRO A 32 5.45 -12.91 1.27
C PRO A 32 5.61 -14.42 1.04
N SER A 33 4.53 -15.19 1.19
CA SER A 33 4.56 -16.66 1.03
C SER A 33 4.97 -17.13 -0.37
N PHE A 34 4.61 -16.38 -1.43
CA PHE A 34 4.79 -16.82 -2.83
C PHE A 34 5.57 -15.84 -3.71
N LEU A 35 6.26 -14.86 -3.12
CA LEU A 35 7.18 -13.97 -3.85
C LEU A 35 8.54 -13.96 -3.17
N ALA A 36 9.57 -13.55 -3.90
CA ALA A 36 10.87 -13.27 -3.28
C ALA A 36 10.72 -12.14 -2.25
N GLY A 37 11.45 -12.23 -1.15
CA GLY A 37 11.47 -11.18 -0.13
C GLY A 37 12.01 -9.85 -0.68
N SER A 38 11.66 -8.76 -0.02
CA SER A 38 12.19 -7.44 -0.32
C SER A 38 12.46 -6.64 0.95
N LYS A 39 13.27 -5.60 0.80
CA LYS A 39 13.65 -4.69 1.86
C LYS A 39 13.50 -3.26 1.38
N LEU A 40 12.87 -2.44 2.20
CA LEU A 40 12.81 -0.99 2.05
C LEU A 40 13.56 -0.35 3.22
N GLN A 41 14.55 0.49 2.91
CA GLN A 41 15.34 1.22 3.89
C GLN A 41 15.23 2.72 3.60
N ILE A 42 14.91 3.51 4.62
CA ILE A 42 14.88 4.98 4.56
C ILE A 42 15.87 5.49 5.59
N GLU A 43 16.85 6.27 5.17
CA GLU A 43 17.94 6.76 6.02
C GLU A 43 18.07 8.27 5.89
N LYS A 44 18.37 8.91 7.02
CA LYS A 44 18.71 10.32 7.08
C LYS A 44 20.12 10.51 6.57
N GLU A 45 20.28 11.45 5.66
CA GLU A 45 21.52 11.93 5.07
C GLU A 45 21.65 13.44 5.34
N ASP A 46 22.77 14.05 4.98
CA ASP A 46 23.01 15.49 5.23
C ASP A 46 21.96 16.40 4.57
N ASP A 47 21.48 16.02 3.38
CA ASP A 47 20.55 16.80 2.56
C ASP A 47 19.09 16.32 2.63
N GLY A 48 18.73 15.48 3.61
CA GLY A 48 17.37 14.98 3.80
C GLY A 48 17.29 13.47 3.97
N TYR A 49 16.29 12.83 3.37
CA TYR A 49 16.10 11.38 3.48
C TYR A 49 16.32 10.69 2.14
N THR A 50 16.96 9.53 2.18
CA THR A 50 17.10 8.65 1.02
C THR A 50 16.41 7.32 1.25
N MET A 51 15.68 6.86 0.24
CA MET A 51 15.01 5.58 0.22
C MET A 51 15.73 4.60 -0.70
N HIS A 52 15.86 3.37 -0.23
CA HIS A 52 16.50 2.27 -0.92
C HIS A 52 15.58 1.05 -0.88
N PHE A 53 15.15 0.59 -2.06
CA PHE A 53 14.34 -0.61 -2.22
C PHE A 53 15.14 -1.73 -2.89
N GLN A 54 15.12 -2.91 -2.28
CA GLN A 54 15.92 -4.06 -2.69
C GLN A 54 15.08 -5.35 -2.73
N SER A 55 15.29 -6.16 -3.76
CA SER A 55 14.88 -7.56 -3.85
C SER A 55 15.92 -8.32 -4.70
N ASN A 56 15.70 -9.60 -5.02
CA ASN A 56 16.66 -10.43 -5.77
C ASN A 56 17.12 -9.78 -7.08
N GLU A 57 16.22 -9.10 -7.79
CA GLU A 57 16.49 -8.50 -9.11
C GLU A 57 16.33 -6.98 -9.13
N ILE A 58 15.99 -6.37 -7.97
CA ILE A 58 15.67 -4.95 -7.87
C ILE A 58 16.63 -4.29 -6.89
N ASN A 59 17.21 -3.17 -7.30
CA ASN A 59 18.10 -2.39 -6.45
C ASN A 59 17.95 -0.90 -6.83
N GLN A 60 17.04 -0.19 -6.16
CA GLN A 60 16.66 1.19 -6.50
C GLN A 60 16.90 2.15 -5.34
N LYS A 61 17.55 3.27 -5.60
CA LYS A 61 17.80 4.32 -4.60
C LYS A 61 17.28 5.66 -5.12
N CYS A 62 16.54 6.42 -4.31
CA CYS A 62 16.05 7.74 -4.65
C CYS A 62 15.84 8.61 -3.40
N ALA A 63 15.83 9.94 -3.57
CA ALA A 63 15.51 10.85 -2.49
C ALA A 63 14.04 10.71 -2.07
N VAL A 64 13.76 10.86 -0.77
CA VAL A 64 12.41 10.94 -0.22
C VAL A 64 11.97 12.41 -0.26
N PRO A 65 10.79 12.73 -0.80
CA PRO A 65 10.27 14.10 -0.74
C PRO A 65 10.10 14.57 0.71
N ASP A 66 10.51 15.80 1.02
CA ASP A 66 10.40 16.38 2.38
C ASP A 66 8.98 16.28 2.94
N SER A 67 7.98 16.56 2.09
CA SER A 67 6.56 16.43 2.45
C SER A 67 6.19 15.04 2.94
N PHE A 68 6.82 14.00 2.39
CA PHE A 68 6.59 12.62 2.82
C PHE A 68 7.40 12.29 4.08
N ALA A 69 8.63 12.79 4.18
CA ALA A 69 9.47 12.59 5.37
C ALA A 69 8.74 13.08 6.64
N VAL A 70 8.13 14.26 6.59
CA VAL A 70 7.34 14.83 7.71
C VAL A 70 6.16 13.92 8.09
N VAL A 71 5.41 13.41 7.11
CA VAL A 71 4.26 12.52 7.37
C VAL A 71 4.72 11.19 7.98
N LEU A 72 5.82 10.63 7.47
CA LEU A 72 6.39 9.40 8.00
C LEU A 72 6.94 9.59 9.42
N GLU A 73 7.64 10.68 9.69
CA GLU A 73 8.12 11.03 11.03
C GLU A 73 6.98 11.14 12.04
N ASP A 74 5.92 11.88 11.71
CA ASP A 74 4.75 12.04 12.56
C ASP A 74 4.11 10.68 12.88
N PHE A 75 3.92 9.85 11.85
CA PHE A 75 3.40 8.49 12.01
C PHE A 75 4.29 7.64 12.93
N LEU A 76 5.60 7.57 12.67
CA LEU A 76 6.54 6.73 13.42
C LEU A 76 6.75 7.21 14.86
N SER A 77 6.56 8.49 15.15
CA SER A 77 6.65 9.04 16.50
C SER A 77 5.58 8.47 17.44
N SER A 78 4.38 8.22 16.91
CA SER A 78 3.23 7.70 17.63
C SER A 78 3.05 6.18 17.47
N TYR A 79 3.76 5.57 16.52
CA TYR A 79 3.68 4.14 16.24
C TYR A 79 4.14 3.28 17.43
N GLN A 80 3.22 2.46 17.93
CA GLN A 80 3.46 1.56 19.05
C GLN A 80 3.91 0.19 18.53
N CYS A 81 5.19 -0.11 18.67
CA CYS A 81 5.69 -1.46 18.38
C CYS A 81 5.25 -2.42 19.50
N ALA A 82 4.51 -3.48 19.18
CA ALA A 82 4.32 -4.57 20.12
C ALA A 82 5.68 -5.23 20.46
N LYS A 83 5.80 -5.77 21.69
CA LYS A 83 7.07 -6.28 22.22
C LYS A 83 7.68 -7.39 21.34
N LYS A 84 9.01 -7.30 21.18
CA LYS A 84 10.05 -8.12 20.51
C LYS A 84 9.89 -9.64 20.29
N THR A 85 8.87 -10.32 20.79
CA THR A 85 8.89 -11.80 20.90
C THR A 85 7.69 -12.53 20.30
N MET A 86 6.68 -11.84 19.80
CA MET A 86 5.56 -12.47 19.09
C MET A 86 5.20 -11.65 17.86
N ILE A 87 5.00 -12.33 16.72
CA ILE A 87 4.31 -11.79 15.55
C ILE A 87 3.08 -11.04 16.06
N ASP A 88 2.89 -9.81 15.59
CA ASP A 88 1.96 -8.86 16.18
C ASP A 88 0.65 -9.51 16.57
N THR A 89 0.36 -9.37 17.85
CA THR A 89 -0.85 -9.88 18.44
C THR A 89 -1.87 -8.76 18.27
N ILE A 90 -2.81 -8.90 17.35
CA ILE A 90 -3.87 -7.90 17.15
C ILE A 90 -4.60 -7.76 18.49
N LEU A 91 -4.56 -6.56 19.08
CA LEU A 91 -5.29 -6.24 20.31
C LEU A 91 -6.74 -5.94 19.95
N HIS A 92 -7.64 -6.86 20.29
CA HIS A 92 -9.08 -6.58 20.30
C HIS A 92 -9.44 -6.00 21.66
N LYS A 93 -9.79 -4.72 21.70
CA LYS A 93 -10.33 -4.09 22.91
C LYS A 93 -11.84 -4.09 22.84
N SER A 94 -12.50 -5.03 23.53
CA SER A 94 -13.94 -5.01 23.70
C SER A 94 -14.28 -4.40 25.07
N VAL A 95 -15.17 -3.40 25.06
CA VAL A 95 -15.70 -2.81 26.30
C VAL A 95 -17.02 -3.50 26.60
N LEU A 96 -17.10 -4.21 27.72
CA LEU A 96 -18.34 -4.83 28.16
C LEU A 96 -19.31 -3.78 28.69
N GLN A 97 -20.61 -4.06 28.62
CA GLN A 97 -21.70 -3.17 29.07
C GLN A 97 -21.61 -2.75 30.56
N ASN A 98 -20.76 -3.39 31.37
CA ASN A 98 -20.58 -3.09 32.80
C ASN A 98 -19.33 -2.26 33.13
N GLY A 99 -18.62 -1.71 32.14
CA GLY A 99 -17.43 -0.88 32.35
C GLY A 99 -16.11 -1.63 32.44
N ASP A 100 -16.14 -2.97 32.46
CA ASP A 100 -14.94 -3.80 32.33
C ASP A 100 -14.43 -3.80 30.88
N THR A 101 -13.13 -3.61 30.73
CA THR A 101 -12.43 -3.69 29.43
C THR A 101 -11.73 -5.03 29.32
N ILE A 102 -12.13 -5.85 28.34
CA ILE A 102 -11.33 -7.02 27.95
C ILE A 102 -10.38 -6.58 26.83
N ILE A 103 -9.11 -6.91 27.01
CA ILE A 103 -8.10 -6.83 25.96
C ILE A 103 -7.84 -8.25 25.48
N GLU A 104 -8.53 -8.65 24.42
CA GLU A 104 -8.25 -9.87 23.68
C GLU A 104 -7.02 -9.66 22.78
N ARG A 105 -6.26 -10.73 22.62
CA ARG A 105 -4.97 -10.73 21.94
C ARG A 105 -4.98 -11.89 20.96
N GLU A 106 -5.17 -11.60 19.68
CA GLU A 106 -5.20 -12.61 18.60
C GLU A 106 -3.81 -12.70 17.97
N ILE A 107 -3.16 -13.87 18.06
CA ILE A 107 -1.91 -14.12 17.33
C ILE A 107 -2.30 -14.61 15.94
N CYS A 108 -2.10 -13.78 14.91
CA CYS A 108 -2.38 -14.16 13.53
C CYS A 108 -1.12 -14.74 12.87
N PHE A 109 -1.20 -16.01 12.45
CA PHE A 109 -0.19 -16.65 11.59
C PHE A 109 -0.89 -17.65 10.67
N GLY A 110 -0.32 -17.88 9.49
CA GLY A 110 -0.86 -18.81 8.50
C GLY A 110 0.17 -19.15 7.42
N ASN A 111 -0.15 -20.17 6.63
CA ASN A 111 0.71 -20.62 5.53
C ASN A 111 0.64 -19.69 4.30
N ASP A 112 -0.45 -18.93 4.17
CA ASP A 112 -0.69 -17.99 3.09
C ASP A 112 -0.79 -16.57 3.65
N GLY A 113 0.11 -15.69 3.23
CA GLY A 113 0.15 -14.32 3.70
C GLY A 113 1.53 -13.69 3.58
N ILE A 114 1.75 -12.63 4.36
CA ILE A 114 3.01 -11.90 4.38
C ILE A 114 3.46 -11.66 5.81
N THR A 115 4.71 -12.04 6.11
CA THR A 115 5.37 -11.59 7.34
C THR A 115 6.12 -10.31 7.04
N VAL A 116 5.96 -9.30 7.90
CA VAL A 116 6.64 -8.02 7.78
C VAL A 116 7.45 -7.78 9.04
N ASN A 117 8.76 -7.55 8.87
CA ASN A 117 9.67 -7.22 9.95
C ASN A 117 10.13 -5.78 9.78
N GLY A 118 10.27 -5.03 10.86
CA GLY A 118 10.82 -3.68 10.74
C GLY A 118 11.58 -3.19 11.95
N VAL A 119 12.42 -2.19 11.69
CA VAL A 119 13.30 -1.55 12.66
C VAL A 119 13.22 -0.04 12.44
N ILE A 120 12.95 0.67 13.54
CA ILE A 120 12.93 2.14 13.61
C ILE A 120 14.08 2.55 14.53
N GLN A 121 14.96 3.41 14.05
CA GLN A 121 16.03 4.03 14.82
C GLN A 121 15.71 5.51 14.99
N LEU A 122 15.51 5.92 16.24
CA LEU A 122 15.23 7.30 16.66
C LEU A 122 16.33 7.72 17.64
N ALA A 123 17.33 8.48 17.17
CA ALA A 123 18.56 8.74 17.91
C ALA A 123 19.19 7.41 18.38
N GLU A 124 19.46 7.29 19.67
CA GLU A 124 20.06 6.07 20.26
C GLU A 124 19.04 4.95 20.55
N LYS A 125 17.75 5.15 20.24
CA LYS A 125 16.70 4.16 20.52
C LYS A 125 16.34 3.36 19.27
N ILE A 126 16.51 2.04 19.37
CA ILE A 126 16.09 1.10 18.34
C ILE A 126 14.81 0.39 18.78
N LYS A 127 13.75 0.52 17.97
CA LYS A 127 12.50 -0.22 18.12
C LYS A 127 12.38 -1.23 16.99
N SER A 128 12.07 -2.47 17.30
CA SER A 128 11.77 -3.51 16.31
C SER A 128 10.30 -3.90 16.40
N PHE A 129 9.68 -4.23 15.27
CA PHE A 129 8.32 -4.74 15.19
C PHE A 129 8.23 -5.87 14.16
N GLN A 130 7.19 -6.70 14.29
CA GLN A 130 6.89 -7.76 13.36
C GLN A 130 5.37 -7.95 13.32
N PHE A 131 4.77 -8.05 12.14
CA PHE A 131 3.35 -8.38 11.97
C PHE A 131 3.13 -9.31 10.77
N TRP A 132 1.95 -9.92 10.71
CA TRP A 132 1.55 -10.82 9.63
C TRP A 132 0.23 -10.36 9.03
N SER A 133 0.17 -10.24 7.69
CA SER A 133 -1.02 -9.89 6.88
C SER A 133 -1.99 -8.93 7.59
N PRO A 134 -1.58 -7.65 7.81
CA PRO A 134 -2.34 -6.73 8.66
C PRO A 134 -3.72 -6.46 8.08
N ARG A 135 -4.74 -6.35 8.95
CA ARG A 135 -6.11 -6.09 8.51
C ARG A 135 -6.29 -4.61 8.18
N LYS A 136 -7.23 -4.33 7.30
CA LYS A 136 -7.62 -2.95 6.99
C LYS A 136 -8.04 -2.20 8.26
N ASN A 137 -7.57 -0.96 8.38
CA ASN A 137 -7.72 -0.08 9.54
C ASN A 137 -6.81 -0.37 10.74
N ASP A 138 -5.93 -1.38 10.67
CA ASP A 138 -4.87 -1.54 11.66
C ASP A 138 -3.75 -0.53 11.44
N LYS A 139 -3.04 -0.12 12.51
CA LYS A 139 -1.86 0.77 12.39
C LYS A 139 -0.76 0.16 11.53
N ASN A 140 -0.63 -1.16 11.52
CA ASN A 140 0.30 -1.86 10.64
C ASN A 140 -0.10 -1.72 9.17
N HIS A 141 -1.40 -1.78 8.87
CA HIS A 141 -1.91 -1.55 7.53
C HIS A 141 -1.73 -0.09 7.10
N GLU A 142 -2.01 0.87 7.98
CA GLU A 142 -1.73 2.30 7.73
C GLU A 142 -0.25 2.56 7.42
N LEU A 143 0.68 1.94 8.17
CA LEU A 143 2.11 2.03 7.91
C LEU A 143 2.46 1.53 6.51
N VAL A 144 1.98 0.33 6.15
CA VAL A 144 2.28 -0.25 4.83
C VAL A 144 1.65 0.60 3.72
N ALA A 145 0.41 1.05 3.88
CA ALA A 145 -0.26 1.94 2.91
C ALA A 145 0.54 3.23 2.68
N LEU A 146 1.05 3.84 3.76
CA LEU A 146 1.90 5.02 3.69
C LEU A 146 3.17 4.72 2.87
N LEU A 147 3.87 3.62 3.16
CA LEU A 147 5.09 3.24 2.46
C LEU A 147 4.86 2.90 0.99
N PHE A 148 3.77 2.22 0.63
CA PHE A 148 3.44 1.95 -0.77
C PHE A 148 3.06 3.22 -1.53
N SER A 149 2.42 4.19 -0.87
CA SER A 149 2.20 5.52 -1.44
C SER A 149 3.53 6.22 -1.73
N LEU A 150 4.54 6.13 -0.86
CA LEU A 150 5.88 6.66 -1.18
C LEU A 150 6.53 5.92 -2.34
N MET A 151 6.61 4.59 -2.25
CA MET A 151 7.28 3.76 -3.24
C MET A 151 6.69 3.96 -4.64
N SER A 152 5.36 4.00 -4.77
CA SER A 152 4.67 4.14 -6.05
C SER A 152 4.76 5.55 -6.67
N ASN A 153 5.11 6.57 -5.87
CA ASN A 153 5.37 7.93 -6.35
C ASN A 153 6.84 8.17 -6.68
N SER A 154 7.75 7.39 -6.07
CA SER A 154 9.20 7.59 -6.23
C SER A 154 9.85 6.63 -7.23
N PHE A 155 9.36 5.40 -7.34
CA PHE A 155 9.94 4.38 -8.23
C PHE A 155 9.08 4.21 -9.48
N THR A 156 9.69 4.44 -10.65
CA THR A 156 9.00 4.35 -11.95
C THR A 156 9.53 3.23 -12.83
N ASP A 157 10.57 2.53 -12.40
CA ASP A 157 11.13 1.40 -13.13
C ASP A 157 10.13 0.24 -13.23
N THR A 158 10.03 -0.33 -14.43
CA THR A 158 9.01 -1.33 -14.75
C THR A 158 9.09 -2.56 -13.87
N ALA A 159 10.29 -3.11 -13.63
CA ALA A 159 10.45 -4.31 -12.81
C ALA A 159 10.07 -4.04 -11.35
N THR A 160 10.47 -2.88 -10.85
CA THR A 160 10.14 -2.41 -9.50
C THR A 160 8.64 -2.22 -9.31
N VAL A 161 7.96 -1.56 -10.25
CA VAL A 161 6.50 -1.34 -10.22
C VAL A 161 5.73 -2.65 -10.29
N ILE A 162 6.14 -3.58 -11.17
CA ILE A 162 5.50 -4.91 -11.27
C ILE A 162 5.63 -5.66 -9.95
N TYR A 163 6.81 -5.64 -9.33
CA TYR A 163 7.02 -6.30 -8.04
C TYR A 163 6.17 -5.66 -6.94
N GLN A 164 6.11 -4.33 -6.86
CA GLN A 164 5.27 -3.62 -5.89
C GLN A 164 3.80 -4.00 -6.04
N GLU A 165 3.25 -3.95 -7.26
CA GLU A 165 1.86 -4.33 -7.54
C GLU A 165 1.54 -5.77 -7.13
N ARG A 166 2.51 -6.69 -7.26
CA ARG A 166 2.35 -8.09 -6.79
C ARG A 166 2.42 -8.17 -5.27
N LEU A 167 3.31 -7.42 -4.65
CA LEU A 167 3.43 -7.35 -3.20
C LEU A 167 2.20 -6.72 -2.54
N GLU A 168 1.58 -5.72 -3.18
CA GLU A 168 0.33 -5.09 -2.72
C GLU A 168 -0.81 -6.08 -2.52
N GLN A 169 -0.83 -7.19 -3.27
CA GLN A 169 -1.89 -8.21 -3.16
C GLN A 169 -1.96 -8.89 -1.79
N TYR A 170 -0.86 -8.86 -1.03
CA TYR A 170 -0.81 -9.39 0.33
C TYR A 170 -1.45 -8.46 1.37
N PHE A 171 -1.87 -7.26 0.95
CA PHE A 171 -2.51 -6.27 1.81
C PHE A 171 -3.90 -5.93 1.29
N ASP A 172 -4.82 -5.59 2.20
CA ASP A 172 -6.18 -5.18 1.84
C ASP A 172 -6.21 -3.72 1.34
N PHE A 173 -5.62 -3.49 0.16
CA PHE A 173 -5.70 -2.21 -0.57
C PHE A 173 -6.88 -2.14 -1.54
N GLY A 174 -7.69 -3.20 -1.60
CA GLY A 174 -8.88 -3.30 -2.46
C GLY A 174 -8.61 -3.98 -3.80
N LEU A 175 -9.22 -3.43 -4.86
CA LEU A 175 -9.37 -4.11 -6.15
C LEU A 175 -8.06 -4.29 -6.97
N GLY A 176 -6.94 -3.66 -6.57
CA GLY A 176 -5.75 -3.60 -7.44
C GLY A 176 -6.01 -2.74 -8.68
N LEU A 177 -6.59 -1.55 -8.46
CA LEU A 177 -7.01 -0.64 -9.53
C LEU A 177 -6.30 0.71 -9.37
N LYS A 178 -5.56 1.13 -10.39
CA LYS A 178 -4.89 2.44 -10.43
C LYS A 178 -5.31 3.23 -11.67
N LYS A 179 -5.69 4.49 -11.49
CA LYS A 179 -5.91 5.40 -12.63
C LYS A 179 -4.56 5.86 -13.18
N ILE A 180 -4.35 5.71 -14.48
CA ILE A 180 -3.09 6.04 -15.17
C ILE A 180 -3.16 7.41 -15.84
N LYS A 181 -4.27 7.69 -16.54
CA LYS A 181 -4.47 8.97 -17.23
C LYS A 181 -5.96 9.27 -17.47
N ASP A 182 -6.27 10.55 -17.67
CA ASP A 182 -7.64 11.04 -17.88
C ASP A 182 -8.09 11.07 -19.35
N LYS A 183 -7.17 11.26 -20.30
CA LYS A 183 -7.50 11.50 -21.71
C LYS A 183 -6.49 10.79 -22.65
N PRO A 184 -6.89 9.69 -23.33
CA PRO A 184 -8.10 8.91 -23.06
C PRO A 184 -8.06 8.32 -21.65
N LEU A 185 -9.23 8.02 -21.08
CA LEU A 185 -9.32 7.50 -19.72
C LEU A 185 -8.65 6.12 -19.68
N GLN A 186 -7.68 5.95 -18.79
CA GLN A 186 -6.99 4.68 -18.64
C GLN A 186 -6.82 4.31 -17.18
N TYR A 187 -7.19 3.08 -16.88
CA TYR A 187 -6.92 2.43 -15.60
C TYR A 187 -5.93 1.28 -15.83
N LYS A 188 -5.32 0.84 -14.75
CA LYS A 188 -4.59 -0.41 -14.66
C LYS A 188 -5.28 -1.29 -13.63
N LEU A 189 -5.61 -2.51 -14.03
CA LEU A 189 -6.12 -3.56 -13.16
C LEU A 189 -5.01 -4.60 -13.01
N TYR A 190 -4.59 -4.86 -11.77
CA TYR A 190 -3.48 -5.75 -11.46
C TYR A 190 -3.81 -6.69 -10.31
N GLY A 191 -3.00 -7.74 -10.18
CA GLY A 191 -3.20 -8.81 -9.25
C GLY A 191 -4.39 -9.70 -9.60
N SER A 192 -5.03 -10.25 -8.58
CA SER A 192 -6.14 -11.20 -8.74
C SER A 192 -7.45 -10.67 -8.15
N ILE A 193 -8.57 -11.05 -8.79
CA ILE A 193 -9.93 -10.81 -8.28
C ILE A 193 -10.46 -12.08 -7.62
N THR A 194 -10.65 -11.98 -6.32
CA THR A 194 -11.26 -12.97 -5.45
C THR A 194 -12.72 -12.60 -5.15
N GLU A 195 -13.49 -13.54 -4.60
CA GLU A 195 -14.93 -13.38 -4.34
C GLU A 195 -15.27 -12.12 -3.51
N ASP A 196 -14.47 -11.84 -2.48
CA ASP A 196 -14.59 -10.69 -1.59
C ASP A 196 -14.43 -9.33 -2.28
N LYS A 197 -13.81 -9.31 -3.47
CA LYS A 197 -13.63 -8.09 -4.29
C LYS A 197 -14.76 -7.88 -5.30
N GLY A 198 -15.71 -8.81 -5.42
CA GLY A 198 -16.74 -8.78 -6.46
C GLY A 198 -17.63 -7.54 -6.44
N GLU A 199 -18.06 -7.08 -5.26
CA GLU A 199 -18.87 -5.85 -5.15
C GLU A 199 -18.08 -4.61 -5.57
N GLN A 200 -16.80 -4.52 -5.17
CA GLN A 200 -15.92 -3.41 -5.57
C GLN A 200 -15.70 -3.38 -7.08
N LEU A 201 -15.53 -4.54 -7.71
CA LEU A 201 -15.38 -4.69 -9.15
C LEU A 201 -16.63 -4.18 -9.88
N ARG A 202 -17.82 -4.68 -9.52
CA ARG A 202 -19.08 -4.27 -10.14
C ARG A 202 -19.33 -2.77 -9.95
N SER A 203 -19.11 -2.25 -8.74
CA SER A 203 -19.24 -0.80 -8.46
C SER A 203 -18.28 0.04 -9.30
N PHE A 204 -17.08 -0.46 -9.59
CA PHE A 204 -16.13 0.20 -10.49
C PHE A 204 -16.66 0.21 -11.93
N PHE A 205 -17.10 -0.94 -12.44
CA PHE A 205 -17.64 -1.07 -13.80
C PHE A 205 -18.87 -0.19 -14.05
N GLU A 206 -19.78 -0.08 -13.08
CA GLU A 206 -20.96 0.80 -13.16
C GLU A 206 -20.61 2.28 -13.30
N LYS A 207 -19.47 2.71 -12.73
CA LYS A 207 -19.01 4.10 -12.75
C LYS A 207 -18.25 4.48 -14.02
N LEU A 208 -17.98 3.52 -14.91
CA LEU A 208 -17.26 3.80 -16.15
C LEU A 208 -18.12 4.64 -17.11
N PRO A 209 -17.51 5.58 -17.85
CA PRO A 209 -18.26 6.38 -18.83
C PRO A 209 -18.62 5.54 -20.06
N LYS A 210 -19.92 5.36 -20.33
CA LYS A 210 -20.43 4.58 -21.48
C LYS A 210 -20.06 5.15 -22.86
N ASN A 211 -19.90 6.48 -22.94
CA ASN A 211 -19.72 7.20 -24.21
C ASN A 211 -18.31 7.79 -24.39
N LYS A 212 -17.31 7.28 -23.67
CA LYS A 212 -15.91 7.73 -23.78
C LYS A 212 -14.99 6.54 -23.99
N LEU A 213 -13.86 6.77 -24.65
CA LEU A 213 -12.78 5.78 -24.75
C LEU A 213 -12.22 5.49 -23.36
N VAL A 214 -12.27 4.23 -22.98
CA VAL A 214 -11.72 3.70 -21.73
C VAL A 214 -10.75 2.58 -22.06
N TYR A 215 -9.56 2.62 -21.47
CA TYR A 215 -8.56 1.57 -21.58
C TYR A 215 -8.29 0.96 -20.21
N ILE A 216 -8.34 -0.36 -20.11
CA ILE A 216 -7.97 -1.09 -18.90
C ILE A 216 -6.68 -1.86 -19.19
N ASP A 217 -5.56 -1.39 -18.65
CA ASP A 217 -4.25 -2.04 -18.73
C ASP A 217 -4.23 -3.25 -17.78
N MET A 218 -3.97 -4.43 -18.34
CA MET A 218 -3.96 -5.71 -17.63
C MET A 218 -2.59 -6.38 -17.62
N SER A 219 -1.51 -5.59 -17.75
CA SER A 219 -0.14 -6.11 -17.87
C SER A 219 0.32 -6.93 -16.67
N ASN A 220 -0.25 -6.68 -15.49
CA ASN A 220 0.09 -7.37 -14.26
C ASN A 220 -1.15 -7.99 -13.59
N PHE A 221 -2.16 -8.30 -14.41
CA PHE A 221 -3.34 -9.02 -13.95
C PHE A 221 -3.04 -10.53 -13.92
N GLU A 222 -3.17 -11.13 -12.75
CA GLU A 222 -2.88 -12.53 -12.48
C GLU A 222 -4.13 -13.42 -12.58
N GLY A 223 -5.33 -12.82 -12.62
CA GLY A 223 -6.56 -13.50 -13.02
C GLY A 223 -7.77 -13.22 -12.13
N MET A 224 -8.84 -13.99 -12.35
CA MET A 224 -10.10 -13.91 -11.62
C MET A 224 -10.77 -15.27 -11.47
N GLY A 225 -11.70 -15.41 -10.51
CA GLY A 225 -12.62 -16.55 -10.49
C GLY A 225 -13.49 -16.59 -11.76
N THR A 226 -13.87 -17.78 -12.23
CA THR A 226 -14.75 -17.95 -13.41
C THR A 226 -16.12 -17.30 -13.21
N MET A 227 -16.55 -17.10 -11.96
CA MET A 227 -17.79 -16.39 -11.62
C MET A 227 -17.83 -14.93 -12.07
N PHE A 228 -16.69 -14.32 -12.41
CA PHE A 228 -16.59 -12.93 -12.86
C PHE A 228 -16.58 -12.79 -14.39
N GLU A 229 -16.67 -13.89 -15.14
CA GLU A 229 -16.64 -13.84 -16.61
C GLU A 229 -17.80 -13.03 -17.18
N ASP A 230 -19.01 -13.25 -16.65
CA ASP A 230 -20.21 -12.50 -17.01
C ASP A 230 -20.07 -11.01 -16.69
N ASP A 231 -19.49 -10.65 -15.52
CA ASP A 231 -19.25 -9.25 -15.14
C ASP A 231 -18.34 -8.52 -16.17
N PHE A 232 -17.33 -9.21 -16.70
CA PHE A 232 -16.40 -8.67 -17.70
C PHE A 232 -17.03 -8.60 -19.11
N LEU A 233 -17.84 -9.58 -19.48
CA LEU A 233 -18.59 -9.56 -20.73
C LEU A 233 -19.61 -8.42 -20.72
N ASP A 234 -20.45 -8.35 -19.69
CA ASP A 234 -21.51 -7.35 -19.52
C ASP A 234 -20.97 -5.92 -19.57
N VAL A 235 -19.86 -5.64 -18.86
CA VAL A 235 -19.26 -4.30 -18.90
C VAL A 235 -18.72 -3.97 -20.30
N THR A 236 -18.16 -4.94 -21.02
CA THR A 236 -17.59 -4.74 -22.36
C THR A 236 -18.66 -4.47 -23.41
N GLU A 237 -19.80 -5.15 -23.30
CA GLU A 237 -20.97 -4.95 -24.16
C GLU A 237 -21.67 -3.61 -23.88
N THR A 238 -21.85 -3.30 -22.58
CA THR A 238 -22.49 -2.06 -22.14
C THR A 238 -21.65 -0.82 -22.46
N HIS A 239 -20.33 -0.94 -22.38
CA HIS A 239 -19.38 0.15 -22.65
C HIS A 239 -18.67 -0.08 -23.98
N LYS A 240 -19.33 0.25 -25.09
CA LYS A 240 -18.84 0.00 -26.47
C LYS A 240 -17.45 0.58 -26.79
N HIS A 241 -16.97 1.51 -25.98
CA HIS A 241 -15.68 2.19 -26.14
C HIS A 241 -14.62 1.77 -25.10
N LEU A 242 -14.85 0.65 -24.39
CA LEU A 242 -13.91 0.05 -23.45
C LEU A 242 -12.96 -0.92 -24.16
N PHE A 243 -11.66 -0.86 -23.89
CA PHE A 243 -10.66 -1.77 -24.45
C PHE A 243 -9.78 -2.34 -23.35
N TRP A 244 -9.53 -3.64 -23.40
CA TRP A 244 -8.60 -4.34 -22.52
C TRP A 244 -7.24 -4.37 -23.20
N ILE A 245 -6.23 -3.77 -22.59
CA ILE A 245 -4.93 -3.55 -23.25
C ILE A 245 -3.78 -4.18 -22.49
N LYS A 246 -2.71 -4.53 -23.22
CA LYS A 246 -1.48 -5.13 -22.66
C LYS A 246 -1.78 -6.34 -21.79
N CYS A 247 -2.73 -7.17 -22.21
CA CYS A 247 -3.18 -8.28 -21.40
C CYS A 247 -2.03 -9.27 -21.16
N SER A 248 -1.78 -9.63 -19.90
CA SER A 248 -0.92 -10.77 -19.58
C SER A 248 -1.46 -12.04 -20.28
N PRO A 249 -0.65 -13.07 -20.53
CA PRO A 249 -1.13 -14.31 -21.15
C PRO A 249 -2.33 -14.92 -20.40
N ILE A 250 -2.35 -14.80 -19.07
CA ILE A 250 -3.46 -15.27 -18.23
C ILE A 250 -4.68 -14.39 -18.44
N ALA A 251 -4.54 -13.07 -18.35
CA ALA A 251 -5.64 -12.12 -18.57
C ALA A 251 -6.30 -12.33 -19.94
N LYS A 252 -5.48 -12.43 -21.00
CA LYS A 252 -5.96 -12.65 -22.37
C LYS A 252 -6.81 -13.92 -22.47
N LYS A 253 -6.30 -15.05 -21.94
CA LYS A 253 -7.02 -16.33 -21.94
C LYS A 253 -8.36 -16.26 -21.20
N MET A 254 -8.44 -15.46 -20.14
CA MET A 254 -9.67 -15.28 -19.36
C MET A 254 -10.70 -14.43 -20.11
N LEU A 255 -10.26 -13.34 -20.74
CA LEU A 255 -11.14 -12.50 -21.57
C LEU A 255 -11.68 -13.30 -22.78
N GLU A 256 -10.83 -14.14 -23.39
CA GLU A 256 -11.25 -15.04 -24.47
C GLU A 256 -12.28 -16.08 -23.99
N ARG A 257 -12.11 -16.62 -22.78
CA ARG A 257 -13.06 -17.55 -22.17
C ARG A 257 -14.39 -16.88 -21.81
N ALA A 258 -14.35 -15.62 -21.39
CA ALA A 258 -15.53 -14.76 -21.19
C ALA A 258 -16.16 -14.29 -22.50
N GLU A 259 -15.76 -14.84 -23.65
CA GLU A 259 -16.30 -14.54 -24.99
C GLU A 259 -16.15 -13.08 -25.43
N ILE A 260 -15.20 -12.33 -24.84
CA ILE A 260 -14.93 -10.96 -25.24
C ILE A 260 -14.33 -10.93 -26.64
N ALA A 261 -14.96 -10.17 -27.54
CA ALA A 261 -14.54 -10.04 -28.93
C ALA A 261 -13.06 -9.60 -29.04
N SER A 262 -12.29 -10.27 -29.89
CA SER A 262 -10.84 -10.07 -30.02
C SER A 262 -10.44 -8.64 -30.41
N ASN A 263 -11.30 -7.89 -31.11
CA ASN A 263 -11.08 -6.48 -31.43
C ASN A 263 -11.18 -5.54 -30.21
N ARG A 264 -11.64 -6.05 -29.06
CA ARG A 264 -11.68 -5.34 -27.76
C ARG A 264 -10.47 -5.67 -26.87
N ILE A 265 -9.60 -6.58 -27.31
CA ILE A 265 -8.38 -7.01 -26.61
C ILE A 265 -7.18 -6.58 -27.44
N GLN A 266 -6.32 -5.69 -26.91
CA GLN A 266 -5.19 -5.08 -27.63
C GLN A 266 -3.84 -5.35 -26.97
#